data_AF-A0A6L7WQE9-F1
#
_entry.id   AF-A0A6L7WQE9-F1
#
_cell.length_a   1.000
_cell.length_b   1.000
_cell.length_c   1.000
_cell.angle_alpha   90.00
_cell.angle_beta   90.00
_cell.angle_gamma   90.00
#
_symmetry.space_group_name_H-M   'P 1'
#
loop_
_entity.id
_entity.type
_entity.pdbx_description
1 polymer ?
#
loop_
_entity_poly.entity_id
_entity_poly.type
_entity_poly.pdbx_seq_one_letter_code
_entity_poly.pdbx_strand_id
1 'polypeptide(L)'
;MTVASLDGIEHSLRDILNRFPTAQTPNESQTEDDLIWPVLACLGWTSSLRQQNLSPHGVDDVPDGLLFADEAAKTRANGFAQEWRRYELGLTIVESKRWGLSLDGRAERQAKTAPSTQMLRYLRRVDDLTTGRLRWGILTNG
;
A
#
# COMPACT_ATOMS: atom_id res chain seq x y z
N MET A 1 14.54 3.49 19.35
CA MET A 1 13.13 3.18 19.00
C MET A 1 12.53 2.45 20.19
N THR A 2 11.63 3.09 20.94
CA THR A 2 10.80 2.38 21.93
C THR A 2 9.75 1.61 21.17
N VAL A 3 9.79 0.28 21.26
CA VAL A 3 8.74 -0.58 20.72
C VAL A 3 7.46 -0.22 21.47
N ALA A 4 6.42 0.21 20.75
CA ALA A 4 5.12 0.45 21.36
C ALA A 4 4.63 -0.87 21.99
N SER A 5 4.07 -0.81 23.20
CA SER A 5 3.45 -2.00 23.80
C SER A 5 2.32 -2.49 22.90
N LEU A 6 2.06 -3.80 22.91
CA LEU A 6 0.94 -4.38 22.16
C LEU A 6 -0.39 -3.71 22.55
N ASP A 7 -0.60 -3.42 23.83
CA ASP A 7 -1.77 -2.69 24.34
C ASP A 7 -1.87 -1.27 23.75
N GLY A 8 -0.73 -0.58 23.58
CA GLY A 8 -0.71 0.75 22.97
C GLY A 8 -1.05 0.72 21.48
N ILE A 9 -0.57 -0.32 20.77
CA ILE A 9 -0.93 -0.55 19.36
C ILE A 9 -2.42 -0.89 19.25
N GLU A 10 -2.93 -1.81 20.07
CA GLU A 10 -4.35 -2.17 20.08
C GLU A 10 -5.24 -0.94 20.33
N HIS A 11 -4.90 -0.13 21.34
CA HIS A 11 -5.65 1.09 21.65
C HIS A 11 -5.67 2.06 20.46
N SER A 12 -4.50 2.29 19.83
CA SER A 12 -4.39 3.18 18.68
C SER A 12 -5.20 2.68 17.48
N LEU A 13 -5.17 1.37 17.20
CA LEU A 13 -5.97 0.77 16.13
C LEU A 13 -7.47 0.88 16.40
N ARG A 14 -7.91 0.66 17.65
CA ARG A 14 -9.30 0.88 18.06
C ARG A 14 -9.73 2.32 17.84
N ASP A 15 -8.89 3.29 18.20
CA ASP A 15 -9.19 4.71 18.02
C ASP A 15 -9.28 5.13 16.55
N ILE A 16 -8.46 4.53 15.68
CA ILE A 16 -8.56 4.73 14.22
C ILE A 16 -9.91 4.17 13.73
N LEU A 17 -10.22 2.92 14.05
CA LEU A 17 -11.46 2.26 13.64
C LEU A 17 -12.73 2.94 14.18
N ASN A 18 -12.71 3.44 15.40
CA ASN A 18 -13.84 4.14 16.02
C ASN A 18 -14.16 5.48 15.35
N ARG A 19 -13.15 6.14 14.76
CA ARG A 19 -13.32 7.41 14.02
C ARG A 19 -13.71 7.18 12.57
N PHE A 20 -13.35 6.04 12.00
CA PHE A 20 -13.69 5.68 10.62
C PHE A 20 -15.19 5.29 10.51
N PRO A 21 -15.94 5.80 9.52
CA PRO A 21 -17.37 5.52 9.39
C PRO A 21 -17.64 4.12 8.81
N THR A 22 -17.32 3.07 9.58
CA THR A 22 -17.42 1.65 9.19
C THR A 22 -18.83 1.19 8.80
N ALA A 23 -19.86 1.86 9.30
CA ALA A 23 -21.27 1.60 8.98
C ALA A 23 -21.71 2.22 7.63
N GLN A 24 -20.86 3.00 6.99
CA GLN A 24 -21.12 3.66 5.71
C GLN A 24 -20.33 3.01 4.58
N THR A 25 -20.36 3.61 3.39
CA THR A 25 -19.56 3.20 2.23
C THR A 25 -18.54 4.29 1.83
N PRO A 26 -17.50 4.56 2.66
CA PRO A 26 -16.40 5.44 2.29
C PRO A 26 -15.83 5.08 0.93
N ASN A 27 -15.46 6.11 0.16
CA ASN A 27 -14.78 5.90 -1.12
C ASN A 27 -13.31 5.51 -0.89
N GLU A 28 -12.57 5.27 -1.99
CA GLU A 28 -11.19 4.79 -1.93
C GLU A 28 -10.26 5.77 -1.22
N SER A 29 -10.26 7.04 -1.62
CA SER A 29 -9.42 8.08 -1.00
C SER A 29 -9.74 8.26 0.48
N GLN A 30 -11.02 8.23 0.87
CA GLN A 30 -11.40 8.32 2.28
C GLN A 30 -10.93 7.09 3.07
N THR A 31 -11.10 5.88 2.53
CA THR A 31 -10.63 4.64 3.16
C THR A 31 -9.11 4.64 3.31
N GLU A 32 -8.44 5.17 2.29
CA GLU A 32 -6.99 5.27 2.27
C GLU A 32 -6.48 6.22 3.36
N ASP A 33 -6.96 7.47 3.36
CA ASP A 33 -6.42 8.54 4.22
C ASP A 33 -6.89 8.44 5.68
N ASP A 34 -8.14 7.98 5.91
CA ASP A 34 -8.72 7.94 7.27
C ASP A 34 -8.52 6.59 7.98
N LEU A 35 -8.15 5.52 7.26
CA LEU A 35 -8.00 4.17 7.82
C LEU A 35 -6.66 3.51 7.47
N ILE A 36 -6.41 3.23 6.18
CA ILE A 36 -5.28 2.38 5.77
C ILE A 36 -3.93 3.01 6.16
N TRP A 37 -3.67 4.27 5.80
CA TRP A 37 -2.39 4.91 6.14
C TRP A 37 -2.19 5.14 7.64
N PRO A 38 -3.22 5.58 8.40
CA PRO A 38 -3.15 5.60 9.86
C PRO A 38 -2.82 4.24 10.48
N VAL A 39 -3.42 3.14 10.00
CA VAL A 39 -3.11 1.78 10.46
C VAL A 39 -1.67 1.40 10.14
N LEU A 40 -1.22 1.64 8.90
CA LEU A 40 0.17 1.35 8.51
C LEU A 40 1.17 2.13 9.37
N ALA A 41 0.93 3.42 9.62
CA ALA A 41 1.76 4.24 10.50
C ALA A 41 1.76 3.71 11.95
N CYS A 42 0.61 3.30 12.47
CA CYS A 42 0.48 2.66 13.78
C CYS A 42 1.29 1.36 13.90
N LEU A 43 1.39 0.59 12.80
CA LEU A 43 2.19 -0.63 12.72
C LEU A 43 3.70 -0.35 12.49
N GLY A 44 4.10 0.93 12.46
CA GLY A 44 5.50 1.34 12.33
C GLY A 44 5.94 1.68 10.91
N TRP A 45 5.04 1.61 9.91
CA TRP A 45 5.34 2.05 8.54
C TRP A 45 5.24 3.56 8.41
N THR A 46 6.28 4.26 8.84
CA THR A 46 6.34 5.74 8.77
C THR A 46 7.06 6.26 7.52
N SER A 47 7.75 5.37 6.80
CA SER A 47 8.56 5.70 5.63
C SER A 47 7.97 5.12 4.37
N SER A 48 7.25 5.95 3.62
CA SER A 48 6.59 5.56 2.37
C SER A 48 6.70 6.62 1.28
N LEU A 49 6.49 6.19 0.04
CA LEU A 49 6.17 7.05 -1.10
C LEU A 49 4.80 6.63 -1.65
N ARG A 50 3.98 7.61 -2.05
CA ARG A 50 2.66 7.39 -2.64
C ARG A 50 2.74 7.41 -4.15
N GLN A 51 1.92 6.61 -4.82
CA GLN A 51 1.67 6.69 -6.26
C GLN A 51 2.94 6.75 -7.13
N GLN A 52 3.80 5.74 -7.00
CA GLN A 52 5.06 5.67 -7.76
C GLN A 52 4.88 4.79 -9.00
N ASN A 53 5.21 5.28 -10.19
CA ASN A 53 5.06 4.48 -11.40
C ASN A 53 6.10 3.35 -11.44
N LEU A 54 5.62 2.14 -11.61
CA LEU A 54 6.40 0.92 -11.64
C LEU A 54 6.76 0.51 -13.09
N SER A 55 6.14 1.13 -14.10
CA SER A 55 6.45 0.88 -15.49
C SER A 55 7.67 1.68 -15.95
N PRO A 56 8.75 1.05 -16.44
CA PRO A 56 9.85 1.77 -17.09
C PRO A 56 9.44 2.35 -18.45
N HIS A 57 8.51 1.68 -19.14
CA HIS A 57 7.95 2.06 -20.42
C HIS A 57 6.50 1.56 -20.54
N GLY A 58 5.70 2.21 -21.40
CA GLY A 58 4.34 1.78 -21.72
C GLY A 58 3.28 2.40 -20.81
N VAL A 59 2.23 1.63 -20.52
CA VAL A 59 1.11 2.08 -19.68
C VAL A 59 1.56 2.16 -18.22
N ASP A 60 1.18 3.25 -17.58
CA ASP A 60 1.44 3.47 -16.16
C ASP A 60 0.82 2.36 -15.31
N ASP A 61 1.62 1.86 -14.38
CA ASP A 61 1.25 0.82 -13.45
C ASP A 61 1.66 1.36 -12.08
N VAL A 62 0.69 1.93 -11.35
CA VAL A 62 0.94 2.80 -10.18
C VAL A 62 0.24 2.21 -8.96
N PRO A 63 0.97 1.48 -8.10
CA PRO A 63 0.51 1.13 -6.77
C PRO A 63 0.28 2.38 -5.92
N ASP A 64 -0.67 2.31 -4.99
CA ASP A 64 -0.97 3.41 -4.07
C ASP A 64 0.21 3.75 -3.15
N GLY A 65 1.03 2.74 -2.81
CA GLY A 65 2.13 2.90 -1.88
C GLY A 65 3.36 2.03 -2.15
N LEU A 66 4.53 2.57 -1.80
CA LEU A 66 5.79 1.86 -1.66
C LEU A 66 6.35 2.12 -0.25
N LEU A 67 6.47 1.08 0.56
CA LEU A 67 6.96 1.18 1.94
C LEU A 67 8.46 0.87 2.01
N PHE A 68 9.16 1.58 2.89
CA PHE A 68 10.60 1.45 3.11
C PHE A 68 10.89 1.01 4.55
N ALA A 69 12.07 0.43 4.75
CA ALA A 69 12.54 0.05 6.08
C ALA A 69 12.67 1.26 7.02
N ASP A 70 13.13 2.39 6.47
CA ASP A 70 13.39 3.62 7.19
C ASP A 70 13.45 4.84 6.25
N GLU A 71 13.53 6.04 6.83
CA GLU A 71 13.64 7.29 6.08
C GLU A 71 14.94 7.39 5.28
N ALA A 72 16.00 6.68 5.68
CA ALA A 72 17.27 6.71 4.94
C ALA A 72 17.13 5.96 3.60
N ALA A 73 16.46 4.80 3.59
CA ALA A 73 16.13 4.06 2.38
C ALA A 73 15.20 4.86 1.46
N LYS A 74 14.15 5.47 2.01
CA LYS A 74 13.27 6.37 1.27
C LYS A 74 14.02 7.57 0.67
N THR A 75 14.91 8.20 1.46
CA THR A 75 15.74 9.32 0.99
C THR A 75 16.65 8.91 -0.16
N ARG A 76 17.31 7.75 -0.07
CA ARG A 76 18.11 7.20 -1.17
C ARG A 76 17.25 6.93 -2.41
N ALA A 77 16.03 6.40 -2.23
CA ALA A 77 15.09 6.16 -3.32
C ALA A 77 14.70 7.47 -4.04
N ASN A 78 14.44 8.55 -3.29
CA ASN A 78 14.17 9.87 -3.86
C ASN A 78 15.32 10.42 -4.72
N GLY A 79 16.55 9.92 -4.55
CA GLY A 79 17.68 10.23 -5.41
C GLY A 79 17.59 9.64 -6.82
N PHE A 80 16.69 8.68 -7.07
CA PHE A 80 16.45 8.16 -8.41
C PHE A 80 15.51 9.07 -9.21
N ALA A 81 15.98 9.46 -10.39
CA ALA A 81 15.19 10.25 -11.34
C ALA A 81 14.02 9.44 -11.94
N GLN A 82 14.20 8.13 -12.13
CA GLN A 82 13.15 7.25 -12.62
C GLN A 82 12.41 6.61 -11.43
N GLU A 83 11.09 6.77 -11.37
CA GLU A 83 10.25 6.28 -10.26
C GLU A 83 10.34 4.75 -10.09
N TRP A 84 10.35 4.00 -11.19
CA TRP A 84 10.42 2.54 -11.15
C TRP A 84 11.70 2.01 -10.47
N ARG A 85 12.78 2.80 -10.43
CA ARG A 85 14.02 2.43 -9.71
C ARG A 85 13.90 2.53 -8.19
N ARG A 86 12.91 3.29 -7.69
CA ARG A 86 12.67 3.44 -6.24
C ARG A 86 12.27 2.12 -5.59
N TYR A 87 11.64 1.24 -6.36
CA TYR A 87 11.30 -0.12 -5.95
C TYR A 87 12.51 -0.97 -5.59
N GLU A 88 13.72 -0.66 -6.08
CA GLU A 88 14.96 -1.36 -5.70
C GLU A 88 15.28 -1.24 -4.19
N LEU A 89 14.71 -0.25 -3.51
CA LEU A 89 14.94 0.04 -2.09
C LEU A 89 13.68 -0.15 -1.23
N GLY A 90 12.54 -0.45 -1.84
CA GLY A 90 11.29 -0.70 -1.13
C GLY A 90 11.22 -2.10 -0.53
N LEU A 91 10.41 -2.26 0.51
CA LEU A 91 10.16 -3.55 1.16
C LEU A 91 8.86 -4.20 0.71
N THR A 92 7.83 -3.39 0.44
CA THR A 92 6.51 -3.87 0.02
C THR A 92 5.76 -2.78 -0.72
N ILE A 93 4.84 -3.20 -1.58
CA ILE A 93 3.85 -2.33 -2.22
C ILE A 93 2.54 -2.36 -1.44
N VAL A 94 1.74 -1.30 -1.56
CA VAL A 94 0.39 -1.18 -1.01
C VAL A 94 -0.56 -0.85 -2.15
N GLU A 95 -1.66 -1.58 -2.23
CA GLU A 95 -2.81 -1.25 -3.07
C GLU A 95 -4.05 -1.21 -2.17
N SER A 96 -4.70 -0.06 -2.17
CA SER A 96 -5.88 0.24 -1.40
C SER A 96 -7.13 0.03 -2.26
N LYS A 97 -8.23 -0.26 -1.59
CA LYS A 97 -9.56 -0.27 -2.19
C LYS A 97 -10.52 0.42 -1.25
N ARG A 98 -11.63 0.93 -1.79
CA ARG A 98 -12.71 1.46 -0.97
C ARG A 98 -13.25 0.43 0.03
N TRP A 99 -13.69 0.91 1.19
CA TRP A 99 -14.27 0.09 2.27
C TRP A 99 -15.35 -0.87 1.78
N GLY A 100 -15.27 -2.13 2.26
CA GLY A 100 -16.25 -3.17 1.95
C GLY A 100 -16.16 -3.78 0.55
N LEU A 101 -15.22 -3.35 -0.31
CA LEU A 101 -15.00 -3.98 -1.61
C LEU A 101 -14.41 -5.39 -1.45
N SER A 102 -14.98 -6.39 -2.12
CA SER A 102 -14.37 -7.73 -2.17
C SER A 102 -13.03 -7.69 -2.91
N LEU A 103 -11.97 -8.22 -2.27
CA LEU A 103 -10.61 -8.20 -2.82
C LEU A 103 -10.34 -9.35 -3.82
N ASP A 104 -11.04 -10.49 -3.65
CA ASP A 104 -10.91 -11.69 -4.51
C ASP A 104 -12.17 -12.01 -5.32
N GLY A 105 -13.30 -11.42 -4.96
CA GLY A 105 -14.53 -11.56 -5.72
C GLY A 105 -14.44 -10.86 -7.06
N ARG A 106 -15.38 -11.17 -7.97
CA ARG A 106 -15.66 -10.23 -9.06
C ARG A 106 -16.02 -8.90 -8.41
N ALA A 107 -15.18 -7.89 -8.61
CA ALA A 107 -15.57 -6.51 -8.36
C ALA A 107 -16.91 -6.24 -9.09
N GLU A 108 -17.63 -5.20 -8.65
CA GLU A 108 -18.98 -4.81 -9.13
C GLU A 108 -19.26 -5.24 -10.57
N ARG A 109 -20.49 -5.63 -10.93
CA ARG A 109 -20.89 -6.26 -12.22
C ARG A 109 -20.19 -5.79 -13.53
N GLN A 110 -19.58 -4.61 -13.57
CA GLN A 110 -18.84 -4.01 -14.69
C GLN A 110 -17.30 -4.13 -14.60
N ALA A 111 -16.73 -4.57 -13.48
CA ALA A 111 -15.29 -4.68 -13.30
C ALA A 111 -14.72 -5.86 -14.11
N LYS A 112 -13.65 -5.58 -14.86
CA LYS A 112 -13.03 -6.55 -15.77
C LYS A 112 -12.28 -7.66 -15.02
N THR A 113 -11.75 -7.38 -13.84
CA THR A 113 -10.95 -8.30 -13.03
C THR A 113 -11.14 -8.05 -11.53
N ALA A 114 -10.81 -9.03 -10.69
CA ALA A 114 -10.76 -8.86 -9.24
C ALA A 114 -9.60 -7.93 -8.84
N PRO A 115 -9.69 -7.20 -7.71
CA PRO A 115 -8.58 -6.41 -7.17
C PRO A 115 -7.29 -7.21 -6.98
N SER A 116 -7.37 -8.49 -6.57
CA SER A 116 -6.18 -9.34 -6.45
C SER A 116 -5.45 -9.59 -7.77
N THR A 117 -6.15 -9.53 -8.92
CA THR A 117 -5.48 -9.62 -10.24
C THR A 117 -4.55 -8.42 -10.50
N GLN A 118 -4.92 -7.24 -9.99
CA GLN A 118 -4.07 -6.05 -10.06
C GLN A 118 -2.82 -6.21 -9.18
N MET A 119 -2.98 -6.67 -7.94
CA MET A 119 -1.84 -6.94 -7.04
C MET A 119 -0.89 -8.00 -7.63
N LEU A 120 -1.41 -9.09 -8.18
CA LEU A 120 -0.57 -10.13 -8.81
C LEU A 120 0.23 -9.59 -10.02
N ARG A 121 -0.37 -8.68 -10.80
CA ARG A 121 0.33 -7.99 -11.89
C ARG A 121 1.49 -7.15 -11.36
N TYR A 122 1.25 -6.36 -10.32
CA TYR A 122 2.30 -5.56 -9.68
C TYR A 122 3.41 -6.44 -9.13
N LEU A 123 3.06 -7.50 -8.37
CA LEU A 123 4.02 -8.42 -7.76
C LEU A 123 4.94 -9.08 -8.78
N ARG A 124 4.39 -9.52 -9.92
CA ARG A 124 5.20 -10.07 -11.00
C ARG A 124 6.22 -9.05 -11.52
N ARG A 125 5.79 -7.81 -11.73
CA ARG A 125 6.64 -6.78 -12.32
C ARG A 125 7.68 -6.25 -11.33
N VAL A 126 7.35 -6.07 -10.05
CA VAL A 126 8.35 -5.69 -9.02
C VAL A 126 9.37 -6.81 -8.77
N ASP A 127 8.97 -8.07 -8.87
CA ASP A 127 9.90 -9.21 -8.78
C ASP A 127 10.93 -9.15 -9.91
N ASP A 128 10.45 -8.94 -11.16
CA ASP A 128 11.31 -8.76 -12.34
C ASP A 128 12.26 -7.55 -12.18
N LEU A 129 11.73 -6.37 -11.80
CA LEU A 129 12.51 -5.14 -11.67
C LEU A 129 13.56 -5.19 -10.57
N THR A 130 13.24 -5.84 -9.46
CA THR A 130 14.11 -5.87 -8.28
C THR A 130 14.97 -7.11 -8.20
N THR A 131 14.84 -8.03 -9.16
CA THR A 131 15.50 -9.34 -9.19
C THR A 131 15.20 -10.13 -7.92
N GLY A 132 13.93 -10.15 -7.53
CA GLY A 132 13.43 -10.86 -6.35
C GLY A 132 13.77 -10.25 -4.99
N ARG A 133 14.16 -8.97 -4.93
CA ARG A 133 14.32 -8.29 -3.63
C ARG A 133 12.98 -7.87 -3.03
N LEU A 134 12.00 -7.50 -3.86
CA LEU A 134 10.63 -7.18 -3.46
C LEU A 134 9.67 -8.24 -4.03
N ARG A 135 9.01 -9.00 -3.15
CA ARG A 135 8.19 -10.18 -3.52
C ARG A 135 6.82 -10.28 -2.85
N TRP A 136 6.45 -9.27 -2.06
CA TRP A 136 5.16 -9.26 -1.38
C TRP A 136 4.57 -7.85 -1.36
N GLY A 137 3.26 -7.79 -1.11
CA GLY A 137 2.45 -6.59 -1.21
C GLY A 137 1.26 -6.69 -0.26
N ILE A 138 0.69 -5.54 0.09
CA ILE A 138 -0.51 -5.41 0.90
C ILE A 138 -1.64 -4.98 -0.02
N LEU A 139 -2.64 -5.85 -0.20
CA LEU A 139 -3.91 -5.50 -0.82
C LEU A 139 -4.95 -5.41 0.30
N THR A 140 -5.55 -4.24 0.52
CA THR A 140 -6.49 -4.04 1.62
C THR A 140 -7.61 -3.08 1.24
N ASN A 141 -8.76 -3.25 1.89
CA ASN A 141 -9.90 -2.32 1.87
C ASN A 141 -10.17 -1.72 3.26
N GLY A 142 -9.21 -1.80 4.18
CA GLY A 142 -9.30 -1.37 5.58
C GLY A 142 -8.66 -2.36 6.53
#